data_AF-A0A8H9KH96-F1
#
_entry.id   AF-A0A8H9KH96-F1
#
_cell.length_a   1.000
_cell.length_b   1.000
_cell.length_c   1.000
_cell.angle_alpha   90.00
_cell.angle_beta   90.00
_cell.angle_gamma   90.00
#
_symmetry.space_group_name_H-M   'P 1'
#
loop_
_entity.id
_entity.type
_entity.pdbx_description
1 polymer ?
#
loop_
_entity_poly.entity_id
_entity_poly.type
_entity_poly.pdbx_seq_one_letter_code
_entity_poly.pdbx_strand_id
1 'polypeptide(L)' 'MNRIDKLEVKINDPTKDFTFDEAKILMNHFNFKLTNKGRSSGSRVQFNVAMLKLIYTNHTLEILLKHIK' A
#
# COMPACT_ATOMS: atom_id res chain seq x y z
N MET A 1 -15.34 -14.50 7.98
CA MET A 1 -14.28 -13.58 7.51
C MET A 1 -13.19 -13.48 8.54
N ASN A 2 -11.97 -13.81 8.12
CA ASN A 2 -10.76 -13.58 8.90
C ASN A 2 -10.44 -12.06 8.94
N ARG A 3 -9.35 -11.67 9.61
CA ARG A 3 -8.96 -10.25 9.73
C ARG A 3 -8.59 -9.62 8.37
N ILE A 4 -7.96 -10.37 7.47
CA ILE A 4 -7.52 -9.90 6.15
C ILE A 4 -8.73 -9.68 5.24
N ASP A 5 -9.69 -10.61 5.18
CA ASP A 5 -10.91 -10.45 4.38
C ASP A 5 -11.66 -9.16 4.76
N LYS A 6 -11.69 -8.83 6.06
CA LYS A 6 -12.33 -7.60 6.55
C LYS A 6 -11.60 -6.35 6.06
N LEU A 7 -10.27 -6.40 5.98
CA LEU A 7 -9.45 -5.30 5.46
C LEU A 7 -9.62 -5.14 3.94
N GLU A 8 -9.77 -6.24 3.20
CA GLU A 8 -10.07 -6.21 1.76
C GLU A 8 -11.43 -5.60 1.45
N VAL A 9 -12.45 -5.92 2.25
CA VAL A 9 -13.75 -5.25 2.11
C VAL A 9 -13.65 -3.78 2.49
N LYS A 10 -12.95 -3.48 3.58
CA LYS A 10 -12.82 -2.11 4.09
C LYS A 10 -12.05 -1.18 3.16
N ILE A 11 -10.97 -1.63 2.53
CA ILE A 11 -10.19 -0.79 1.59
C ILE A 11 -10.96 -0.45 0.30
N ASN A 12 -11.96 -1.27 -0.05
CA ASN A 12 -12.85 -1.04 -1.18
C ASN A 12 -14.12 -0.26 -0.80
N ASP A 13 -14.34 0.02 0.49
CA ASP A 13 -15.50 0.76 1.00
C ASP A 13 -15.14 2.25 1.17
N PRO A 14 -15.66 3.14 0.30
CA PRO A 14 -15.32 4.57 0.36
C PRO A 14 -15.90 5.27 1.60
N THR A 15 -16.80 4.63 2.35
CA THR A 15 -17.42 5.21 3.56
C THR A 15 -16.62 4.93 4.83
N LYS A 16 -15.56 4.11 4.73
CA LYS A 16 -14.76 3.66 5.88
C LYS A 16 -13.38 4.31 5.84
N ASP A 17 -12.97 4.86 6.97
CA ASP A 17 -11.58 5.31 7.14
C ASP A 17 -10.64 4.11 7.11
N PHE A 18 -9.64 4.13 6.22
CA PHE A 18 -8.63 3.10 6.13
C PHE A 18 -7.28 3.65 6.60
N THR A 19 -6.80 3.14 7.74
CA THR A 19 -5.60 3.68 8.41
C THR A 19 -4.31 3.14 7.82
N PHE A 20 -3.20 3.86 8.05
CA PHE A 20 -1.88 3.41 7.58
C PHE A 20 -1.44 2.08 8.20
N ASP A 21 -1.77 1.80 9.46
CA ASP A 21 -1.42 0.53 10.09
C ASP A 21 -2.26 -0.63 9.53
N GLU A 22 -3.53 -0.39 9.18
CA GLU A 22 -4.34 -1.35 8.43
C GLU A 22 -3.76 -1.61 7.04
N ALA A 23 -3.28 -0.56 6.37
CA ALA A 23 -2.57 -0.70 5.10
C ALA A 23 -1.30 -1.53 5.24
N LYS A 24 -0.48 -1.33 6.29
CA LYS A 24 0.72 -2.17 6.53
C LYS A 24 0.35 -3.64 6.68
N ILE A 25 -0.69 -3.93 7.44
CA ILE A 25 -1.11 -5.32 7.70
C ILE A 25 -1.55 -5.98 6.40
N LEU A 26 -2.40 -5.31 5.62
CA LEU A 26 -2.90 -5.82 4.35
C LEU A 26 -1.77 -5.98 3.32
N MET A 27 -0.89 -4.98 3.19
CA MET A 27 0.20 -4.98 2.22
C MET A 27 1.28 -6.02 2.57
N ASN A 28 1.59 -6.21 3.86
CA ASN A 28 2.50 -7.27 4.31
C ASN A 28 1.94 -8.66 4.01
N HIS A 29 0.63 -8.87 4.13
CA HIS A 29 -0.02 -10.13 3.74
C HIS A 29 0.22 -10.45 2.25
N PHE A 30 0.27 -9.43 1.39
CA PHE A 30 0.60 -9.56 -0.03
C PHE A 30 2.10 -9.48 -0.37
N ASN A 31 3.00 -9.67 0.62
CA ASN A 31 4.46 -9.60 0.45
C ASN A 31 5.01 -8.25 -0.07
N PHE A 32 4.26 -7.16 0.06
CA PHE A 32 4.81 -5.84 -0.20
C PHE A 32 5.72 -5.42 0.96
N LYS A 33 6.92 -4.94 0.63
CA LYS A 33 7.85 -4.35 1.57
C LYS A 33 7.60 -2.86 1.69
N LEU A 34 7.51 -2.38 2.92
CA LEU A 34 7.49 -0.96 3.21
C LEU A 34 8.90 -0.37 3.01
N THR A 35 9.01 0.66 2.19
CA THR A 35 10.25 1.42 1.99
C THR A 35 10.00 2.88 2.28
N ASN A 36 10.95 3.52 2.97
CA ASN A 36 10.86 4.95 3.27
C ASN A 36 11.61 5.70 2.16
N LYS A 37 10.89 6.37 1.27
CA LYS A 37 11.45 7.02 0.07
C LYS A 37 11.85 8.48 0.34
N GLY A 38 11.66 8.97 1.56
CA GLY A 38 11.95 10.35 1.97
C GLY A 38 13.32 10.54 2.62
N ARG A 39 13.96 11.68 2.33
CA ARG A 39 15.17 12.18 3.01
C ARG A 39 14.90 12.63 4.46
N SER A 40 13.63 12.86 4.81
CA SER A 40 13.15 13.22 6.15
C SER A 40 12.08 12.25 6.64
N SER A 41 12.06 12.06 7.96
CA SER A 41 11.55 10.90 8.71
C SER A 41 10.05 10.57 8.67
N GLY A 42 9.21 11.17 7.81
CA GLY A 42 7.77 11.09 8.10
C GLY A 42 6.72 11.21 6.99
N SER A 43 7.02 11.51 5.72
CA SER A 43 5.91 11.93 4.82
C SER A 43 5.69 11.09 3.56
N ARG A 44 6.60 10.18 3.20
CA ARG A 44 6.49 9.43 1.93
C ARG A 44 6.97 7.98 2.09
N VAL A 45 6.01 7.11 2.37
CA VAL A 45 6.20 5.67 2.44
C VAL A 45 5.64 5.00 1.20
N GLN A 46 6.33 3.96 0.75
CA GLN A 46 5.95 3.23 -0.46
C GLN A 46 5.97 1.72 -0.20
N PHE A 47 4.89 1.04 -0.57
CA PHE A 47 4.81 -0.42 -0.57
C PHE A 47 5.29 -0.94 -1.94
N ASN A 48 6.36 -1.73 -1.94
CA ASN A 48 6.93 -2.34 -3.15
C ASN A 48 6.94 -3.86 -3.00
N VAL A 49 6.42 -4.58 -3.98
CA VAL A 49 6.71 -6.02 -4.14
C VAL A 49 7.67 -6.14 -5.32
N ALA A 50 8.55 -7.14 -5.34
CA ALA A 50 9.63 -7.26 -6.33
C ALA A 50 9.16 -7.20 -7.81
N MET A 51 7.87 -7.45 -8.08
CA MET A 51 7.24 -7.29 -9.40
C MET A 51 6.38 -6.02 -9.60
N LEU A 52 5.90 -5.37 -8.53
CA LEU A 52 4.90 -4.30 -8.64
C LEU A 52 5.26 -3.13 -7.70
N LYS A 53 5.40 -1.96 -8.31
CA LYS A 53 5.71 -0.71 -7.62
C LYS A 53 4.42 0.12 -7.49
N LEU A 54 3.81 0.11 -6.31
CA LEU A 54 2.64 0.96 -6.02
C LEU A 54 3.13 2.31 -5.48
N ILE A 55 2.77 3.43 -6.11
CA ILE A 55 3.09 4.79 -5.64
C ILE A 55 1.77 5.44 -5.21
N TYR A 56 1.68 5.83 -3.94
CA TYR A 56 0.56 6.61 -3.42
C TYR A 56 1.03 8.04 -3.14
N THR A 57 0.47 9.00 -3.85
CA THR A 57 0.63 10.44 -3.60
C THR A 57 -0.72 11.13 -3.70
N ASN A 58 -0.86 12.23 -2.96
CA ASN A 58 -2.11 12.84 -2.48
C ASN A 58 -3.29 13.07 -3.44
N HIS A 59 -3.26 12.76 -4.75
CA HIS A 59 -4.46 12.86 -5.61
C HIS A 59 -4.56 11.88 -6.79
N THR A 60 -3.67 10.88 -6.94
CA THR A 60 -3.80 9.91 -8.04
C THR A 60 -3.05 8.60 -7.73
N LEU A 61 -3.70 7.45 -7.99
CA LEU A 61 -3.08 6.13 -8.00
C LEU A 61 -2.63 5.82 -9.44
N GLU A 62 -1.33 5.80 -9.71
CA GLU A 62 -0.78 5.28 -10.96
C GLU A 62 -0.08 3.93 -10.72
N ILE A 63 -0.54 2.88 -11.40
CA ILE A 63 0.11 1.56 -11.41
C ILE A 63 1.19 1.58 -12.49
N LEU A 64 2.46 1.61 -12.08
CA LEU A 64 3.60 1.59 -13.00
C LEU A 64 4.25 0.20 -12.98
N LEU A 65 3.86 -0.65 -13.94
CA LEU A 65 4.47 -1.95 -14.20
C LEU A 65 5.85 -1.74 -14.84
N LYS A 66 6.93 -1.73 -14.05
CA LYS A 66 8.28 -1.88 -14.60
C LYS A 66 8.57 -3.36 -14.82
N HIS A 67 8.56 -3.79 -16.08
CA HIS A 67 9.24 -5.01 -16.50
C HIS A 67 10.73 -4.86 -16.18
N ILE A 68 11.25 -5.69 -15.28
CA ILE A 68 12.69 -5.88 -15.13
C ILE A 68 13.08 -6.90 -16.20
N LYS A 69 13.89 -6.48 -17.18
CA LYS A 69 14.60 -7.38 -18.09
C LYS A 69 15.66 -8.17 -17.34
#